data_AF-A0A7J6T313-F1
#
_entry.id   AF-A0A7J6T313-F1
#
_cell.length_a   1.000
_cell.length_b   1.000
_cell.length_c   1.000
_cell.angle_alpha   90.00
_cell.angle_beta   90.00
_cell.angle_gamma   90.00
#
_symmetry.space_group_name_H-M   'P 1'
#
loop_
_entity.id
_entity.type
_entity.pdbx_description
1 polymer ?
#
loop_
_entity_poly.entity_id
_entity_poly.type
_entity_poly.pdbx_seq_one_letter_code
_entity_poly.pdbx_strand_id
1 'polypeptide(L)'
;MFAFASLQYVHPRLFNVIRRRVVEVAPNMEGWHLALTCSAFAKLQLADTKLFAVLAGEICKRISDLPPKSLALVANSYARLNVHNRFLLEVLMDESFRHRGKFSPQGVALMLNSYAKLKHPNPLLFDYFAKEIPKHIKKYTLQSVMLVASSYARAGHKSPALFAALGDQVSREAGNMTPRIAASLVHSFSVADVRNGPLLYHTPELIEKNITTVTLAEIFMVLRAYAKLNINNLDLIDTTLARIPHLIAIQDSIPREGGVDETPSALDDYSVSVADEVDPTRDRCEMLPLLGIIHAMSMLHVSPKGNDVYKAAVDSICEHVSSRDDEEFTPVEVASALEAMSNLHYRHNGILGKLRHLLSRESFVAAANDEDAQKIMESLRAMGWQDRDATTLSAGDDHSEDHEHVVTEFPMYSEDNSHRGPNDQDVSENGF
;
A
#
# COMPACT_ATOMS: atom_id res chain seq x y z
N MET A 1 20.92 -2.50 -19.76
CA MET A 1 19.99 -2.32 -18.62
C MET A 1 19.01 -1.19 -18.86
N PHE A 2 19.45 0.02 -19.20
CA PHE A 2 18.52 1.14 -19.41
C PHE A 2 17.45 0.83 -20.49
N ALA A 3 17.86 0.30 -21.65
CA ALA A 3 16.91 -0.11 -22.70
C ALA A 3 15.89 -1.16 -22.21
N PHE A 4 16.33 -2.17 -21.44
CA PHE A 4 15.42 -3.17 -20.87
C PHE A 4 14.47 -2.59 -19.83
N ALA A 5 14.95 -1.64 -19.01
CA ALA A 5 14.12 -0.92 -18.05
C ALA A 5 13.06 -0.05 -18.74
N SER A 6 13.42 0.60 -19.86
CA SER A 6 12.47 1.35 -20.67
C SER A 6 11.41 0.46 -21.32
N LEU A 7 11.78 -0.76 -21.71
CA LEU A 7 10.86 -1.75 -22.28
C LEU A 7 10.14 -2.61 -21.23
N GLN A 8 10.39 -2.37 -19.93
CA GLN A 8 9.91 -3.18 -18.80
C GLN A 8 10.13 -4.69 -18.95
N TYR A 9 11.17 -5.10 -19.70
CA TYR A 9 11.41 -6.50 -20.05
C TYR A 9 12.46 -7.14 -19.13
N VAL A 10 12.11 -8.27 -18.52
CA VAL A 10 12.99 -9.04 -17.62
C VAL A 10 13.12 -10.49 -18.10
N HIS A 11 14.30 -10.84 -18.62
CA HIS A 11 14.66 -12.23 -18.90
C HIS A 11 15.60 -12.78 -17.81
N PRO A 12 15.21 -13.80 -17.01
CA PRO A 12 15.97 -14.25 -15.83
C PRO A 12 17.43 -14.63 -16.08
N ARG A 13 17.71 -15.36 -17.18
CA ARG A 13 19.10 -15.75 -17.52
C ARG A 13 19.95 -14.57 -17.95
N LEU A 14 19.42 -13.69 -18.80
CA LEU A 14 20.10 -12.48 -19.24
C LEU A 14 20.38 -11.55 -18.05
N PHE A 15 19.43 -11.40 -17.13
CA PHE A 15 19.63 -10.63 -15.91
C PHE A 15 20.81 -11.15 -15.08
N ASN A 16 20.90 -12.47 -14.88
CA ASN A 16 22.01 -13.06 -14.14
C ASN A 16 23.38 -12.77 -14.78
N VAL A 17 23.46 -12.80 -16.11
CA VAL A 17 24.67 -12.45 -16.85
C VAL A 17 24.99 -10.97 -16.71
N ILE A 18 24.00 -10.10 -16.90
CA ILE A 18 24.21 -8.64 -16.78
C ILE A 18 24.62 -8.27 -15.36
N ARG A 19 23.98 -8.85 -14.33
CA ARG A 19 24.36 -8.64 -12.93
C ARG A 19 25.83 -8.93 -12.69
N ARG A 20 26.32 -10.11 -13.12
CA ARG A 20 27.74 -10.49 -12.97
C ARG A 20 28.65 -9.49 -13.70
N ARG A 21 28.26 -9.10 -14.92
CA ARG A 21 29.02 -8.14 -15.70
C ARG A 21 29.07 -6.75 -15.07
N VAL A 22 27.98 -6.29 -14.46
CA VAL A 22 27.95 -5.01 -13.74
C VAL A 22 28.92 -5.02 -12.57
N VAL A 23 29.01 -6.12 -11.80
CA VAL A 23 30.00 -6.23 -10.70
C VAL A 23 31.43 -6.11 -11.22
N GLU A 24 31.74 -6.74 -12.36
CA GLU A 24 33.08 -6.69 -12.97
C GLU A 24 33.43 -5.29 -13.51
N VAL A 25 32.45 -4.59 -14.09
CA VAL A 25 32.70 -3.34 -14.82
C VAL A 25 32.51 -2.11 -13.93
N ALA A 26 31.76 -2.21 -12.82
CA ALA A 26 31.48 -1.09 -11.92
C ALA A 26 32.71 -0.26 -11.51
N PRO A 27 33.90 -0.85 -11.21
CA PRO A 27 35.10 -0.09 -10.89
C PRO A 27 35.62 0.81 -12.02
N ASN A 28 35.24 0.52 -13.26
CA ASN A 28 35.66 1.27 -14.45
C ASN A 28 34.55 2.20 -14.97
N MET A 29 33.38 2.23 -14.32
CA MET A 29 32.26 3.08 -14.73
C MET A 29 32.39 4.49 -14.15
N GLU A 30 32.00 5.49 -14.96
CA GLU A 30 31.83 6.85 -14.47
C GLU A 30 30.67 6.95 -13.46
N GLY A 31 30.74 7.90 -12.53
CA GLY A 31 29.76 8.04 -11.46
C GLY A 31 28.31 8.16 -11.95
N TRP A 32 28.06 8.90 -13.02
CA TRP A 32 26.70 9.04 -13.56
C TRP A 32 26.17 7.75 -14.20
N HIS A 33 27.04 6.93 -14.81
CA HIS A 33 26.66 5.62 -15.33
C HIS A 33 26.29 4.65 -14.20
N LEU A 34 26.97 4.71 -13.05
CA LEU A 34 26.60 3.95 -11.84
C LEU A 34 25.20 4.35 -11.34
N ALA A 35 24.88 5.64 -11.33
CA ALA A 35 23.56 6.14 -10.95
C ALA A 35 22.45 5.67 -11.90
N LEU A 36 22.69 5.71 -13.22
CA LEU A 36 21.75 5.18 -14.21
C LEU A 36 21.57 3.67 -14.10
N THR A 37 22.63 2.95 -13.74
CA THR A 37 22.57 1.51 -13.50
C THR A 37 21.67 1.24 -12.30
N CYS A 38 21.90 1.89 -11.16
CA CYS A 38 21.00 1.80 -10.00
C CYS A 38 19.54 2.09 -10.38
N SER A 39 19.31 3.16 -11.16
CA SER A 39 17.96 3.54 -11.60
C SER A 39 17.33 2.49 -12.51
N ALA A 40 18.07 1.86 -13.42
CA ALA A 40 17.53 0.83 -14.30
C ALA A 40 17.13 -0.43 -13.51
N PHE A 41 17.95 -0.87 -12.55
CA PHE A 41 17.60 -1.98 -11.67
C PHE A 41 16.38 -1.65 -10.79
N ALA A 42 16.30 -0.43 -10.27
CA ALA A 42 15.16 0.03 -9.48
C ALA A 42 13.86 0.16 -10.27
N LYS A 43 13.93 0.55 -11.55
CA LYS A 43 12.75 0.57 -12.45
C LYS A 43 12.23 -0.83 -12.73
N LEU A 44 13.11 -1.81 -12.86
CA LEU A 44 12.75 -3.21 -13.08
C LEU A 44 12.37 -3.96 -11.77
N GLN A 45 12.39 -3.29 -10.62
CA GLN A 45 12.14 -3.87 -9.30
C GLN A 45 13.07 -5.06 -8.97
N LEU A 46 14.31 -5.03 -9.48
CA LEU A 46 15.29 -6.10 -9.30
C LEU A 46 16.17 -5.80 -8.08
N ALA A 47 15.68 -6.23 -6.91
CA ALA A 47 16.41 -6.10 -5.65
C ALA A 47 17.51 -7.16 -5.53
N ASP A 48 18.77 -6.76 -5.64
CA ASP A 48 19.93 -7.58 -5.29
C ASP A 48 20.81 -6.81 -4.30
N THR A 49 20.71 -7.18 -3.03
CA THR A 49 21.41 -6.49 -1.94
C THR A 49 22.93 -6.55 -2.08
N LYS A 50 23.48 -7.64 -2.65
CA LYS A 50 24.93 -7.79 -2.86
C LYS A 50 25.41 -6.89 -3.99
N LEU A 51 24.67 -6.84 -5.10
CA LEU A 51 24.98 -5.93 -6.21
C LEU A 51 24.93 -4.47 -5.74
N PHE A 52 23.88 -4.10 -5.01
CA PHE A 52 23.74 -2.73 -4.50
C PHE A 52 24.81 -2.38 -3.46
N ALA A 53 25.30 -3.33 -2.66
CA ALA A 53 26.45 -3.10 -1.81
C ALA A 53 27.74 -2.78 -2.61
N VAL A 54 27.99 -3.49 -3.71
CA VAL A 54 29.12 -3.21 -4.62
C VAL A 54 28.97 -1.84 -5.27
N LEU A 55 27.78 -1.53 -5.80
CA LEU A 55 27.50 -0.24 -6.42
C LEU A 55 27.64 0.92 -5.41
N ALA A 56 27.20 0.73 -4.16
CA ALA A 56 27.39 1.71 -3.09
C ALA A 56 28.87 2.03 -2.88
N GLY A 57 29.72 1.01 -2.80
CA GLY A 57 31.16 1.18 -2.63
C GLY A 57 31.79 1.99 -3.77
N GLU A 58 31.41 1.70 -5.02
CA GLU A 58 31.92 2.44 -6.18
C GLU A 58 31.35 3.86 -6.31
N ILE A 59 30.11 4.09 -5.88
CA ILE A 59 29.51 5.42 -5.82
C ILE A 59 30.20 6.28 -4.76
N CYS A 60 30.44 5.74 -3.55
CA CYS A 60 31.11 6.48 -2.48
C CYS A 60 32.51 6.95 -2.88
N LYS A 61 33.27 6.18 -3.66
CA LYS A 61 34.60 6.57 -4.17
C LYS A 61 34.57 7.78 -5.10
N ARG A 62 33.44 8.03 -5.77
CA ARG A 62 33.28 9.07 -6.82
C ARG A 62 32.21 10.11 -6.46
N ILE A 63 31.73 10.11 -5.21
CA ILE A 63 30.57 10.88 -4.76
C ILE A 63 30.67 12.36 -5.09
N SER A 64 31.85 12.94 -4.88
CA SER A 64 32.14 14.36 -5.11
C SER A 64 32.03 14.79 -6.58
N ASP A 65 32.13 13.84 -7.51
CA ASP A 65 32.06 14.11 -8.95
C ASP A 65 30.64 13.88 -9.52
N LEU A 66 29.73 13.33 -8.71
CA LEU A 66 28.37 13.05 -9.15
C LEU A 66 27.55 14.34 -9.26
N PRO A 67 26.88 14.59 -10.40
CA PRO A 67 26.01 15.74 -10.52
C PRO A 67 24.78 15.59 -9.60
N PRO A 68 24.13 16.69 -9.19
CA PRO A 68 22.98 16.66 -8.27
C PRO A 68 21.85 15.73 -8.73
N LYS A 69 21.61 15.66 -10.05
CA LYS A 69 20.64 14.73 -10.65
C LYS A 69 20.98 13.27 -10.35
N SER A 70 22.26 12.90 -10.44
CA SER A 70 22.70 11.53 -10.15
C SER A 70 22.60 11.20 -8.67
N LEU A 71 22.90 12.14 -7.76
CA LEU A 71 22.70 11.95 -6.32
C LEU A 71 21.23 11.62 -6.00
N ALA A 72 20.29 12.39 -6.56
CA ALA A 72 18.85 12.13 -6.40
C ALA A 72 18.43 10.77 -7.00
N LEU A 73 18.97 10.39 -8.17
CA LEU A 73 18.68 9.10 -8.79
C LEU A 73 19.19 7.92 -7.96
N VAL A 74 20.39 8.01 -7.40
CA VAL A 74 20.92 6.97 -6.50
C VAL A 74 20.01 6.84 -5.29
N ALA A 75 19.74 7.93 -4.57
CA ALA A 75 18.84 7.90 -3.40
C ALA A 75 17.48 7.28 -3.74
N ASN A 76 16.88 7.68 -4.87
CA ASN A 76 15.60 7.16 -5.32
C ASN A 76 15.66 5.66 -5.69
N SER A 77 16.77 5.19 -6.25
CA SER A 77 16.95 3.78 -6.61
C SER A 77 16.98 2.89 -5.37
N TYR A 78 17.73 3.30 -4.34
CA TYR A 78 17.80 2.56 -3.07
C TYR A 78 16.44 2.60 -2.35
N ALA A 79 15.75 3.74 -2.37
CA ALA A 79 14.43 3.89 -1.79
C ALA A 79 13.35 3.07 -2.52
N ARG A 80 13.40 2.98 -3.86
CA ARG A 80 12.47 2.16 -4.66
C ARG A 80 12.61 0.67 -4.32
N LEU A 81 13.84 0.18 -4.22
CA LEU A 81 14.13 -1.23 -3.91
C LEU A 81 14.13 -1.55 -2.41
N ASN A 82 13.85 -0.57 -1.55
CA ASN A 82 13.89 -0.72 -0.10
C ASN A 82 15.25 -1.24 0.45
N VAL A 83 16.35 -0.91 -0.24
CA VAL A 83 17.71 -1.32 0.16
C VAL A 83 18.28 -0.31 1.14
N HIS A 84 18.54 -0.76 2.36
CA HIS A 84 19.08 0.08 3.42
C HIS A 84 20.61 -0.01 3.44
N ASN A 85 21.27 1.09 3.05
CA ASN A 85 22.72 1.26 3.21
C ASN A 85 22.98 2.59 3.91
N ARG A 86 23.08 2.54 5.24
CA ARG A 86 23.20 3.74 6.07
C ARG A 86 24.42 4.60 5.70
N PHE A 87 25.57 3.98 5.49
CA PHE A 87 26.80 4.69 5.12
C PHE A 87 26.62 5.45 3.81
N LEU A 88 26.09 4.81 2.77
CA LEU A 88 25.82 5.49 1.50
C LEU A 88 24.83 6.66 1.68
N LEU A 89 23.78 6.49 2.47
CA LEU A 89 22.80 7.55 2.72
C LEU A 89 23.41 8.76 3.43
N GLU A 90 24.29 8.54 4.41
CA GLU A 90 25.00 9.62 5.10
C GLU A 90 25.94 10.37 4.13
N VAL A 91 26.71 9.67 3.30
CA VAL A 91 27.59 10.30 2.31
C VAL A 91 26.81 11.03 1.22
N LEU A 92 25.72 10.43 0.71
CA LEU A 92 24.82 11.08 -0.26
C LEU A 92 24.21 12.35 0.32
N MET A 93 23.87 12.34 1.59
CA MET A 93 23.26 13.46 2.29
C MET A 93 24.23 14.63 2.41
N ASP A 94 25.46 14.38 2.85
CA ASP A 94 26.51 15.40 2.95
C ASP A 94 26.78 16.05 1.59
N GLU A 95 26.92 15.24 0.54
CA GLU A 95 27.18 15.74 -0.81
C GLU A 95 25.97 16.48 -1.39
N SER A 96 24.76 15.99 -1.13
CA SER A 96 23.53 16.67 -1.50
C SER A 96 23.40 18.02 -0.80
N PHE A 97 23.81 18.12 0.47
CA PHE A 97 23.81 19.38 1.19
C PHE A 97 24.84 20.37 0.62
N ARG A 98 26.04 19.91 0.21
CA ARG A 98 27.02 20.75 -0.50
C ARG A 98 26.46 21.30 -1.81
N HIS A 99 25.69 20.49 -2.52
CA HIS A 99 25.07 20.86 -3.79
C HIS A 99 23.64 21.40 -3.70
N ARG A 100 23.12 21.68 -2.49
CA ARG A 100 21.70 22.04 -2.26
C ARG A 100 21.14 23.14 -3.16
N GLY A 101 21.93 24.14 -3.53
CA GLY A 101 21.53 25.24 -4.42
C GLY A 101 21.55 24.92 -5.92
N LYS A 102 22.06 23.75 -6.32
CA LYS A 102 22.20 23.31 -7.72
C LYS A 102 21.16 22.26 -8.12
N PHE A 103 20.31 21.81 -7.20
CA PHE A 103 19.27 20.83 -7.51
C PHE A 103 18.16 21.46 -8.34
N SER A 104 17.65 20.69 -9.30
CA SER A 104 16.37 20.99 -9.93
C SER A 104 15.22 20.72 -8.95
N PRO A 105 14.05 21.37 -9.11
CA PRO A 105 12.86 21.09 -8.31
C PRO A 105 12.52 19.60 -8.19
N GLN A 106 12.61 18.89 -9.31
CA GLN A 106 12.41 17.44 -9.38
C GLN A 106 13.48 16.67 -8.60
N GLY A 107 14.75 17.08 -8.69
CA GLY A 107 15.83 16.47 -7.94
C GLY A 107 15.65 16.61 -6.43
N VAL A 108 15.22 17.79 -5.96
CA VAL A 108 14.87 18.03 -4.55
C VAL A 108 13.73 17.10 -4.12
N ALA A 109 12.66 17.04 -4.91
CA ALA A 109 11.48 16.24 -4.59
C ALA A 109 11.81 14.73 -4.50
N LEU A 110 12.56 14.20 -5.47
CA LEU A 110 13.01 12.81 -5.48
C LEU A 110 13.89 12.50 -4.27
N MET A 111 14.86 13.37 -3.99
CA MET A 111 15.77 13.20 -2.86
C MET A 111 15.01 13.16 -1.53
N LEU A 112 14.16 14.15 -1.24
CA LEU A 112 13.37 14.19 -0.01
C LEU A 112 12.46 12.97 0.14
N ASN A 113 11.77 12.58 -0.93
CA ASN A 113 10.92 11.39 -0.92
C ASN A 113 11.73 10.11 -0.67
N SER A 114 12.96 10.02 -1.18
CA SER A 114 13.84 8.87 -0.97
C SER A 114 14.24 8.71 0.49
N TYR A 115 14.70 9.79 1.13
CA TYR A 115 15.06 9.78 2.56
C TYR A 115 13.85 9.48 3.45
N ALA A 116 12.69 10.04 3.12
CA ALA A 116 11.45 9.76 3.84
C ALA A 116 11.02 8.29 3.69
N LYS A 117 11.13 7.71 2.48
CA LYS A 117 10.75 6.31 2.21
C LYS A 117 11.68 5.32 2.92
N LEU A 118 12.98 5.62 3.00
CA LEU A 118 13.98 4.81 3.72
C LEU A 118 13.97 5.03 5.25
N LYS A 119 12.99 5.78 5.78
CA LYS A 119 12.88 6.12 7.21
C LYS A 119 14.16 6.72 7.80
N HIS A 120 14.92 7.46 6.99
CA HIS A 120 16.15 8.15 7.38
C HIS A 120 16.09 9.65 7.05
N PRO A 121 15.03 10.37 7.49
CA PRO A 121 14.93 11.81 7.24
C PRO A 121 16.02 12.56 8.01
N ASN A 122 16.73 13.46 7.34
CA ASN A 122 17.66 14.37 8.00
C ASN A 122 16.93 15.70 8.33
N PRO A 123 16.76 16.06 9.62
CA PRO A 123 16.05 17.29 9.98
C PRO A 123 16.63 18.55 9.35
N LEU A 124 17.96 18.71 9.28
CA LEU A 124 18.61 19.90 8.72
C LEU A 124 18.33 20.07 7.21
N LEU A 125 18.32 18.97 6.45
CA LEU A 125 18.01 18.99 5.02
C LEU A 125 16.53 19.35 4.80
N PHE A 126 15.63 18.77 5.59
CA PHE A 126 14.20 19.07 5.53
C PHE A 126 13.92 20.52 5.97
N ASP A 127 14.52 21.01 7.05
CA ASP A 127 14.40 22.39 7.51
C ASP A 127 14.87 23.40 6.45
N TYR A 128 15.98 23.10 5.77
CA TYR A 128 16.49 23.93 4.68
C TYR A 128 15.49 24.00 3.53
N PHE A 129 15.05 22.86 3.02
CA PHE A 129 14.13 22.82 1.88
C PHE A 129 12.72 23.32 2.22
N ALA A 130 12.27 23.19 3.48
CA ALA A 130 11.01 23.77 3.94
C ALA A 130 11.01 25.31 3.80
N LYS A 131 12.18 25.96 3.91
CA LYS A 131 12.35 27.42 3.72
C LYS A 131 12.64 27.79 2.27
N GLU A 132 13.35 26.95 1.52
CA GLU A 132 13.75 27.25 0.14
C GLU A 132 12.66 26.95 -0.90
N ILE A 133 11.92 25.84 -0.76
CA ILE A 133 10.89 25.44 -1.73
C ILE A 133 9.83 26.55 -1.92
N PRO A 134 9.28 27.19 -0.87
CA PRO A 134 8.30 28.27 -1.03
C PRO A 134 8.80 29.44 -1.91
N LYS A 135 10.10 29.77 -1.85
CA LYS A 135 10.70 30.87 -2.65
C LYS A 135 10.73 30.56 -4.15
N HIS A 136 10.71 29.28 -4.50
CA HIS A 136 10.83 28.80 -5.88
C HIS A 136 9.65 27.93 -6.31
N ILE A 137 8.53 28.00 -5.59
CA ILE A 137 7.39 27.09 -5.74
C ILE A 137 6.84 27.06 -7.17
N LYS A 138 6.87 28.20 -7.88
CA LYS A 138 6.41 28.30 -9.28
C LYS A 138 7.23 27.46 -10.27
N LYS A 139 8.43 27.00 -9.89
CA LYS A 139 9.27 26.10 -10.70
C LYS A 139 8.95 24.62 -10.45
N TYR A 140 8.17 24.30 -9.42
CA TYR A 140 7.80 22.93 -9.08
C TYR A 140 6.55 22.52 -9.85
N THR A 141 6.67 21.43 -10.60
CA THR A 141 5.51 20.77 -11.21
C THR A 141 4.61 20.15 -10.14
N LEU A 142 3.33 19.92 -10.43
CA LEU A 142 2.42 19.20 -9.53
C LEU A 142 2.99 17.86 -9.05
N GLN A 143 3.69 17.12 -9.91
CA GLN A 143 4.37 15.86 -9.53
C GLN A 143 5.46 16.08 -8.47
N SER A 144 6.25 17.15 -8.61
CA SER A 144 7.27 17.50 -7.63
C SER A 144 6.64 17.97 -6.32
N VAL A 145 5.56 18.73 -6.38
CA VAL A 145 4.76 19.17 -5.22
C VAL A 145 4.18 17.96 -4.47
N MET A 146 3.62 16.99 -5.18
CA MET A 146 3.10 15.73 -4.63
C MET A 146 4.18 14.96 -3.89
N LEU A 147 5.35 14.76 -4.51
CA LEU A 147 6.48 14.06 -3.89
C LEU A 147 7.00 14.78 -2.64
N VAL A 148 7.10 16.12 -2.70
CA VAL A 148 7.47 16.93 -1.52
C VAL A 148 6.43 16.75 -0.42
N ALA A 149 5.14 16.95 -0.69
CA ALA A 149 4.08 16.78 0.32
C ALA A 149 4.13 15.39 0.97
N SER A 150 4.23 14.33 0.16
CA SER A 150 4.37 12.94 0.61
C SER A 150 5.60 12.73 1.48
N SER A 151 6.73 13.36 1.13
CA SER A 151 7.98 13.21 1.88
C SER A 151 7.90 13.82 3.28
N TYR A 152 7.34 15.03 3.42
CA TYR A 152 7.18 15.67 4.73
C TYR A 152 6.13 14.98 5.58
N ALA A 153 5.00 14.58 4.98
CA ALA A 153 3.97 13.81 5.65
C ALA A 153 4.50 12.50 6.22
N ARG A 154 5.26 11.73 5.41
CA ARG A 154 5.86 10.46 5.82
C ARG A 154 7.00 10.63 6.83
N ALA A 155 7.80 11.68 6.70
CA ALA A 155 8.86 11.99 7.65
C ALA A 155 8.34 12.51 9.00
N GLY A 156 7.05 12.87 9.11
CA GLY A 156 6.47 13.49 10.30
C GLY A 156 7.02 14.90 10.57
N HIS A 157 7.66 15.53 9.58
CA HIS A 157 8.30 16.82 9.74
C HIS A 157 7.28 17.94 9.53
N LYS A 158 6.88 18.60 10.62
CA LYS A 158 5.85 19.65 10.59
C LYS A 158 6.39 20.93 9.98
N SER A 159 5.85 21.32 8.83
CA SER A 159 6.22 22.56 8.12
C SER A 159 5.00 23.29 7.57
N PRO A 160 4.20 23.97 8.41
CA PRO A 160 2.94 24.60 7.98
C PRO A 160 3.10 25.61 6.83
N ALA A 161 4.16 26.42 6.87
CA ALA A 161 4.45 27.40 5.81
C ALA A 161 4.75 26.75 4.46
N LEU A 162 5.40 25.57 4.47
CA LEU A 162 5.61 24.79 3.26
C LEU A 162 4.27 24.28 2.71
N PHE A 163 3.43 23.67 3.55
CA PHE A 163 2.13 23.15 3.12
C PHE A 163 1.18 24.24 2.61
N ALA A 164 1.23 25.44 3.18
CA ALA A 164 0.53 26.60 2.63
C ALA A 164 1.00 26.92 1.20
N ALA A 165 2.32 27.04 0.98
CA ALA A 165 2.88 27.32 -0.34
C ALA A 165 2.60 26.20 -1.36
N LEU A 166 2.67 24.93 -0.95
CA LEU A 166 2.28 23.78 -1.79
C LEU A 166 0.80 23.87 -2.16
N GLY A 167 -0.07 24.16 -1.18
CA GLY A 167 -1.51 24.33 -1.38
C GLY A 167 -1.86 25.44 -2.35
N ASP A 168 -1.16 26.57 -2.28
CA ASP A 168 -1.33 27.67 -3.24
C ASP A 168 -0.94 27.24 -4.67
N GLN A 169 0.14 26.48 -4.82
CA GLN A 169 0.57 25.99 -6.14
C GLN A 169 -0.42 24.98 -6.72
N VAL A 170 -0.92 24.06 -5.89
CA VAL A 170 -1.98 23.12 -6.27
C VAL A 170 -3.23 23.87 -6.72
N SER A 171 -3.60 24.96 -6.02
CA SER A 171 -4.78 25.76 -6.38
C SER A 171 -4.61 26.48 -7.73
N ARG A 172 -3.39 26.91 -8.09
CA ARG A 172 -3.10 27.53 -9.39
C ARG A 172 -3.16 26.55 -10.55
N GLU A 173 -2.74 25.30 -10.32
CA GLU A 173 -2.66 24.26 -11.35
C GLU A 173 -3.78 23.21 -11.23
N ALA A 174 -4.85 23.52 -10.49
CA ALA A 174 -5.92 22.56 -10.18
C ALA A 174 -6.56 21.91 -11.43
N GLY A 175 -6.69 22.68 -12.53
CA GLY A 175 -7.23 22.18 -13.80
C GLY A 175 -6.35 21.16 -14.52
N ASN A 176 -5.07 21.03 -14.17
CA ASN A 176 -4.11 20.10 -14.78
C ASN A 176 -3.84 18.87 -13.89
N MET A 177 -4.62 18.70 -12.82
CA MET A 177 -4.40 17.63 -11.85
C MET A 177 -4.94 16.31 -12.37
N THR A 178 -4.15 15.24 -12.25
CA THR A 178 -4.60 13.87 -12.50
C THR A 178 -5.16 13.24 -11.22
N PRO A 179 -6.06 12.24 -11.31
CA PRO A 179 -6.60 11.54 -10.14
C PRO A 179 -5.52 11.04 -9.18
N ARG A 180 -4.41 10.52 -9.74
CA ARG A 180 -3.23 10.07 -9.00
C ARG A 180 -2.60 11.18 -8.15
N ILE A 181 -2.38 12.35 -8.75
CA ILE A 181 -1.82 13.51 -8.04
C ILE A 181 -2.77 13.96 -6.93
N ALA A 182 -4.06 14.07 -7.23
CA ALA A 182 -5.07 14.50 -6.27
C ALA A 182 -5.14 13.57 -5.05
N ALA A 183 -5.25 12.26 -5.29
CA ALA A 183 -5.29 11.24 -4.24
C ALA A 183 -4.07 11.30 -3.34
N SER A 184 -2.86 11.36 -3.92
CA SER A 184 -1.62 11.40 -3.16
C SER A 184 -1.44 12.72 -2.39
N LEU A 185 -1.83 13.86 -2.97
CA LEU A 185 -1.80 15.15 -2.29
C LEU A 185 -2.80 15.21 -1.13
N VAL A 186 -4.06 14.85 -1.35
CA VAL A 186 -5.09 14.82 -0.31
C VAL A 186 -4.66 13.93 0.85
N HIS A 187 -4.12 12.74 0.53
CA HIS A 187 -3.55 11.85 1.54
C HIS A 187 -2.39 12.51 2.31
N SER A 188 -1.42 13.10 1.61
CA SER A 188 -0.27 13.74 2.24
C SER A 188 -0.67 14.93 3.13
N PHE A 189 -1.60 15.76 2.68
CA PHE A 189 -2.15 16.89 3.45
C PHE A 189 -2.91 16.41 4.68
N SER A 190 -3.70 15.34 4.57
CA SER A 190 -4.39 14.73 5.72
C SER A 190 -3.42 14.18 6.76
N VAL A 191 -2.34 13.53 6.33
CA VAL A 191 -1.33 12.97 7.24
C VAL A 191 -0.58 14.08 7.97
N ALA A 192 -0.33 15.20 7.29
CA ALA A 192 0.25 16.41 7.87
C ALA A 192 -0.73 17.24 8.72
N ASP A 193 -1.99 16.82 8.84
CA ASP A 193 -3.08 17.52 9.54
C ASP A 193 -3.34 18.95 8.99
N VAL A 194 -3.25 19.09 7.66
CA VAL A 194 -3.49 20.36 6.96
C VAL A 194 -4.73 20.23 6.07
N ARG A 195 -5.72 21.09 6.31
CA ARG A 195 -6.90 21.21 5.45
C ARG A 195 -6.65 22.22 4.33
N ASN A 196 -6.61 21.74 3.08
CA ASN A 196 -6.59 22.61 1.91
C ASN A 196 -7.95 22.58 1.20
N GLY A 197 -8.71 23.66 1.32
CA GLY A 197 -10.08 23.76 0.80
C GLY A 197 -10.19 23.45 -0.70
N PRO A 198 -9.44 24.11 -1.59
CA PRO A 198 -9.51 23.87 -3.03
C PRO A 198 -9.20 22.41 -3.41
N LEU A 199 -8.16 21.82 -2.83
CA LEU A 199 -7.80 20.43 -3.07
C LEU A 199 -8.90 19.47 -2.61
N LEU A 200 -9.48 19.70 -1.43
CA LEU A 200 -10.58 18.89 -0.92
C LEU A 200 -11.85 19.05 -1.76
N TYR A 201 -12.14 20.26 -2.26
CA TYR A 201 -13.31 20.52 -3.10
C TYR A 201 -13.23 19.87 -4.48
N HIS A 202 -12.06 19.91 -5.15
CA HIS A 202 -11.90 19.40 -6.52
C HIS A 202 -11.62 17.90 -6.61
N THR A 203 -11.12 17.27 -5.53
CA THR A 203 -10.77 15.84 -5.56
C THR A 203 -11.97 14.94 -5.87
N PRO A 204 -13.15 15.10 -5.24
CA PRO A 204 -14.32 14.27 -5.55
C PRO A 204 -14.72 14.35 -7.02
N GLU A 205 -14.84 15.57 -7.55
CA GLU A 205 -15.22 15.82 -8.95
C GLU A 205 -14.25 15.14 -9.93
N LEU A 206 -12.95 15.17 -9.63
CA LEU A 206 -11.93 14.52 -10.45
C LEU A 206 -12.01 12.99 -10.39
N ILE A 207 -12.28 12.42 -9.20
CA ILE A 207 -12.46 10.97 -9.03
C ILE A 207 -13.73 10.50 -9.75
N GLU A 208 -14.83 11.23 -9.64
CA GLU A 208 -16.10 10.92 -10.31
C GLU A 208 -15.96 10.96 -11.83
N LYS A 209 -15.31 12.00 -12.38
CA LYS A 209 -15.04 12.11 -13.82
C LYS A 209 -14.17 10.97 -14.36
N ASN A 210 -13.28 10.43 -13.54
CA ASN A 210 -12.30 9.42 -13.93
C ASN A 210 -12.57 8.04 -13.30
N ILE A 211 -13.79 7.78 -12.80
CA ILE A 211 -14.13 6.60 -12.00
C ILE A 211 -13.82 5.26 -12.69
N THR A 212 -13.80 5.23 -14.03
CA THR A 212 -13.45 4.06 -14.82
C THR A 212 -11.96 3.74 -14.82
N THR A 213 -11.11 4.74 -14.64
CA THR A 213 -9.63 4.67 -14.71
C THR A 213 -8.95 4.75 -13.34
N VAL A 214 -9.67 5.14 -12.30
CA VAL A 214 -9.14 5.27 -10.94
C VAL A 214 -8.81 3.89 -10.35
N THR A 215 -7.67 3.80 -9.67
CA THR A 215 -7.21 2.54 -9.04
C THR A 215 -7.73 2.39 -7.61
N LEU A 216 -7.74 1.15 -7.09
CA LEU A 216 -8.07 0.89 -5.67
C LEU A 216 -7.17 1.66 -4.70
N ALA A 217 -5.88 1.80 -5.02
CA ALA A 217 -4.94 2.56 -4.21
C ALA A 217 -5.29 4.06 -4.17
N GLU A 218 -5.75 4.62 -5.28
CA GLU A 218 -6.19 6.03 -5.34
C GLU A 218 -7.47 6.23 -4.54
N ILE A 219 -8.47 5.34 -4.66
CA ILE A 219 -9.70 5.36 -3.83
C ILE A 219 -9.34 5.28 -2.35
N PHE A 220 -8.49 4.33 -1.97
CA PHE A 220 -8.03 4.15 -0.60
C PHE A 220 -7.40 5.43 -0.04
N MET A 221 -6.47 6.03 -0.78
CA MET A 221 -5.78 7.26 -0.35
C MET A 221 -6.76 8.40 -0.06
N VAL A 222 -7.76 8.57 -0.93
CA VAL A 222 -8.79 9.61 -0.77
C VAL A 222 -9.71 9.30 0.42
N LEU A 223 -10.29 8.11 0.49
CA LEU A 223 -11.20 7.74 1.59
C LEU A 223 -10.49 7.81 2.95
N ARG A 224 -9.25 7.32 3.04
CA ARG A 224 -8.45 7.42 4.27
C ARG A 224 -8.18 8.86 4.68
N ALA A 225 -7.93 9.74 3.71
CA ALA A 225 -7.69 11.14 3.99
C ALA A 225 -8.95 11.87 4.49
N TYR A 226 -10.10 11.58 3.88
CA TYR A 226 -11.39 12.12 4.28
C TYR A 226 -11.79 11.63 5.67
N ALA A 227 -11.60 10.33 5.94
CA ALA A 227 -11.77 9.74 7.26
C ALA A 227 -10.89 10.45 8.31
N LYS A 228 -9.60 10.63 8.03
CA LYS A 228 -8.67 11.30 8.94
C LYS A 228 -9.03 12.76 9.21
N LEU A 229 -9.52 13.48 8.20
CA LEU A 229 -9.93 14.88 8.32
C LEU A 229 -11.37 15.05 8.84
N ASN A 230 -12.09 13.95 9.09
CA ASN A 230 -13.49 13.90 9.46
C ASN A 230 -14.39 14.67 8.47
N ILE A 231 -14.23 14.37 7.18
CA ILE A 231 -15.00 14.97 6.08
C ILE A 231 -15.92 13.90 5.49
N ASN A 232 -17.22 14.09 5.66
CA ASN A 232 -18.23 13.17 5.12
C ASN A 232 -18.74 13.71 3.78
N ASN A 233 -18.25 13.11 2.69
CA ASN A 233 -18.79 13.32 1.34
C ASN A 233 -19.47 12.02 0.89
N LEU A 234 -20.79 11.97 1.04
CA LEU A 234 -21.58 10.76 0.76
C LEU A 234 -21.56 10.40 -0.72
N ASP A 235 -21.64 11.38 -1.63
CA ASP A 235 -21.65 11.14 -3.08
C ASP A 235 -20.36 10.47 -3.55
N LEU A 236 -19.22 10.93 -3.04
CA LEU A 236 -17.91 10.32 -3.30
C LEU A 236 -17.84 8.89 -2.73
N ILE A 237 -18.30 8.69 -1.50
CA ILE A 237 -18.28 7.38 -0.84
C ILE A 237 -19.17 6.40 -1.61
N ASP A 238 -20.39 6.79 -1.98
CA ASP A 238 -21.32 5.96 -2.75
C ASP A 238 -20.72 5.57 -4.10
N THR A 239 -20.20 6.55 -4.84
CA THR A 239 -19.63 6.35 -6.17
C THR A 239 -18.40 5.45 -6.12
N THR A 240 -17.51 5.66 -5.15
CA THR A 240 -16.28 4.85 -5.02
C THR A 240 -16.56 3.45 -4.53
N LEU A 241 -17.43 3.27 -3.52
CA LEU A 241 -17.78 1.95 -3.01
C LEU A 241 -18.53 1.10 -4.05
N ALA A 242 -19.44 1.69 -4.82
CA ALA A 242 -20.12 1.01 -5.93
C ALA A 242 -19.13 0.48 -6.99
N ARG A 243 -17.98 1.15 -7.16
CA ARG A 243 -16.97 0.78 -8.16
C ARG A 243 -16.04 -0.35 -7.70
N ILE A 244 -15.86 -0.56 -6.39
CA ILE A 244 -14.89 -1.52 -5.84
C ILE A 244 -15.07 -2.95 -6.36
N PRO A 245 -16.27 -3.56 -6.36
CA PRO A 245 -16.44 -4.94 -6.83
C PRO A 245 -15.98 -5.14 -8.28
N HIS A 246 -16.24 -4.16 -9.14
CA HIS A 246 -15.80 -4.21 -10.52
C HIS A 246 -14.28 -4.07 -10.68
N LEU A 247 -13.63 -3.25 -9.85
CA LEU A 247 -12.16 -3.11 -9.89
C LEU A 247 -11.46 -4.39 -9.44
N ILE A 248 -11.99 -5.03 -8.39
CA ILE A 248 -11.50 -6.32 -7.91
C ILE A 248 -11.64 -7.37 -9.03
N ALA A 249 -12.82 -7.46 -9.66
CA ALA A 249 -13.06 -8.40 -10.77
C ALA A 249 -12.13 -8.16 -11.98
N ILE A 250 -11.87 -6.90 -12.35
CA ILE A 250 -10.93 -6.56 -13.43
C ILE A 250 -9.52 -7.02 -13.06
N GLN A 251 -9.07 -6.77 -11.84
CA GLN A 251 -7.72 -7.16 -11.40
C GLN A 251 -7.56 -8.67 -11.26
N ASP A 252 -8.61 -9.40 -10.87
CA ASP A 252 -8.62 -10.86 -10.82
C ASP A 252 -8.60 -11.51 -12.22
N SER A 253 -9.09 -10.80 -13.24
CA SER A 253 -9.07 -11.27 -14.64
C SER A 253 -7.71 -11.14 -15.33
N ILE A 254 -6.76 -10.40 -14.75
CA ILE A 254 -5.39 -10.29 -15.25
C ILE A 254 -4.67 -11.60 -14.93
N PRO A 255 -4.27 -12.41 -15.93
CA PRO A 255 -3.61 -13.69 -15.69
C PRO A 255 -2.36 -13.51 -14.81
N ARG A 256 -2.15 -14.41 -13.85
CA ARG A 256 -0.88 -14.52 -13.11
C ARG A 256 0.21 -15.07 -14.04
N GLU A 257 0.62 -14.30 -15.05
CA GLU A 257 1.67 -14.72 -15.95
C GLU A 257 3.04 -14.69 -15.26
N GLY A 258 3.56 -15.88 -15.01
CA GLY A 258 4.98 -16.10 -15.07
C GLY A 258 5.47 -15.89 -16.50
N GLY A 259 6.04 -14.73 -16.78
CA GLY A 259 6.95 -14.48 -17.90
C GLY A 259 6.33 -14.23 -19.28
N VAL A 260 6.59 -13.01 -19.79
CA VAL A 260 6.72 -12.61 -21.21
C VAL A 260 5.46 -12.85 -22.06
N ASP A 261 4.73 -11.84 -22.50
CA ASP A 261 5.06 -10.95 -23.63
C ASP A 261 3.89 -9.97 -23.76
N GLU A 262 4.14 -8.67 -23.97
CA GLU A 262 3.42 -7.86 -24.95
C GLU A 262 4.00 -6.43 -24.98
N THR A 263 4.33 -5.99 -26.19
CA THR A 263 4.85 -4.64 -26.48
C THR A 263 3.71 -3.65 -26.68
N PRO A 264 3.96 -2.34 -26.50
CA PRO A 264 3.78 -1.48 -27.67
C PRO A 264 4.96 -0.54 -27.94
N SER A 265 5.15 -0.34 -29.24
CA SER A 265 6.09 0.53 -29.94
C SER A 265 5.73 2.01 -29.80
N ALA A 266 6.70 2.89 -29.55
CA ALA A 266 7.23 3.87 -30.53
C ALA A 266 8.11 4.92 -29.82
N LEU A 267 9.22 5.25 -30.48
CA LEU A 267 10.16 6.30 -30.13
C LEU A 267 9.50 7.68 -30.23
N ASP A 268 9.79 8.58 -29.27
CA ASP A 268 10.40 9.88 -29.58
C ASP A 268 10.83 10.65 -28.31
N ASP A 269 11.95 11.34 -28.49
CA ASP A 269 12.56 12.44 -27.73
C ASP A 269 12.93 12.37 -26.24
N TYR A 270 14.25 12.55 -26.06
CA TYR A 270 14.97 12.78 -24.82
C TYR A 270 14.48 14.04 -24.10
N SER A 271 13.58 13.84 -23.15
CA SER A 271 13.56 14.59 -21.90
C SER A 271 13.27 13.61 -20.79
N VAL A 272 14.03 13.62 -19.69
CA VAL A 272 13.69 12.80 -18.51
C VAL A 272 12.50 13.45 -17.82
N SER A 273 11.34 13.38 -18.46
CA SER A 273 10.06 13.57 -17.81
C SER A 273 9.82 12.28 -17.01
N VAL A 274 9.65 12.43 -15.69
CA VAL A 274 9.03 11.40 -14.84
C VAL A 274 7.50 11.46 -15.03
N ALA A 275 7.04 12.09 -16.12
CA ALA A 275 5.66 12.12 -16.54
C ALA A 275 5.41 10.79 -17.27
N ASP A 276 4.46 10.02 -16.75
CA ASP A 276 3.95 8.77 -17.30
C ASP A 276 4.79 7.49 -17.10
N GLU A 277 5.57 7.41 -16.03
CA GLU A 277 5.98 6.09 -15.53
C GLU A 277 4.78 5.42 -14.83
N VAL A 278 4.04 4.63 -15.62
CA VAL A 278 3.17 3.54 -15.17
C VAL A 278 4.07 2.56 -14.40
N ASP A 279 3.96 2.58 -13.08
CA ASP A 279 4.61 1.61 -12.20
C ASP A 279 3.93 0.25 -12.47
N PRO A 280 4.61 -0.79 -12.97
CA PRO A 280 3.97 -2.07 -13.29
C PRO A 280 3.51 -2.86 -12.06
N THR A 281 3.72 -2.34 -10.84
CA THR A 281 3.06 -2.81 -9.62
C THR A 281 1.67 -2.20 -9.40
N ARG A 282 1.29 -1.19 -10.19
CA ARG A 282 0.05 -0.39 -10.04
C ARG A 282 -1.23 -1.17 -10.35
N ASP A 283 -1.12 -2.27 -11.11
CA ASP A 283 -2.25 -3.12 -11.51
C ASP A 283 -2.35 -4.43 -10.70
N ARG A 284 -1.49 -4.64 -9.70
CA ARG A 284 -1.68 -5.73 -8.74
C ARG A 284 -2.64 -5.26 -7.66
N CYS A 285 -3.64 -6.09 -7.33
CA CYS A 285 -4.48 -5.86 -6.17
C CYS A 285 -3.60 -5.91 -4.91
N GLU A 286 -3.14 -4.76 -4.43
CA GLU A 286 -2.38 -4.65 -3.19
C GLU A 286 -3.37 -4.79 -2.01
N MET A 287 -3.01 -5.63 -1.03
CA MET A 287 -3.86 -5.92 0.13
C MET A 287 -4.11 -4.71 1.03
N LEU A 288 -3.13 -3.80 1.08
CA LEU A 288 -3.15 -2.61 1.93
C LEU A 288 -4.29 -1.64 1.56
N PRO A 289 -4.50 -1.27 0.27
CA PRO A 289 -5.68 -0.52 -0.15
C PRO A 289 -7.03 -1.12 0.29
N LEU A 290 -7.21 -2.42 0.11
CA LEU A 290 -8.48 -3.11 0.39
C LEU A 290 -8.85 -3.05 1.88
N LEU A 291 -7.95 -3.51 2.75
CA LEU A 291 -8.17 -3.47 4.20
C LEU A 291 -8.26 -2.03 4.71
N GLY A 292 -7.48 -1.15 4.11
CA GLY A 292 -7.50 0.27 4.41
C GLY A 292 -8.81 0.98 4.07
N ILE A 293 -9.53 0.53 3.03
CA ILE A 293 -10.87 1.06 2.70
C ILE A 293 -11.88 0.67 3.79
N ILE A 294 -11.88 -0.57 4.27
CA ILE A 294 -12.76 -1.01 5.37
C ILE A 294 -12.50 -0.15 6.62
N HIS A 295 -11.23 0.10 6.93
CA HIS A 295 -10.85 0.97 8.04
C HIS A 295 -11.32 2.43 7.83
N ALA A 296 -11.20 2.97 6.62
CA ALA A 296 -11.72 4.30 6.30
C ALA A 296 -13.25 4.37 6.46
N MET A 297 -13.99 3.34 6.05
CA MET A 297 -15.45 3.25 6.23
C MET A 297 -15.83 3.24 7.71
N SER A 298 -15.10 2.49 8.54
CA SER A 298 -15.29 2.48 10.00
C SER A 298 -15.17 3.88 10.60
N MET A 299 -14.11 4.60 10.23
CA MET A 299 -13.84 5.95 10.73
C MET A 299 -14.84 7.00 10.23
N LEU A 300 -15.43 6.79 9.04
CA LEU A 300 -16.49 7.64 8.49
C LEU A 300 -17.90 7.23 8.97
N HIS A 301 -18.00 6.20 9.83
CA HIS A 301 -19.27 5.61 10.29
C HIS A 301 -20.21 5.16 9.16
N VAL A 302 -19.63 4.67 8.06
CA VAL A 302 -20.35 4.16 6.88
C VAL A 302 -20.64 2.67 7.09
N SER A 303 -21.81 2.38 7.67
CA SER A 303 -22.23 1.02 8.01
C SER A 303 -22.71 0.23 6.78
N PRO A 304 -22.24 -1.02 6.56
CA PRO A 304 -22.79 -1.91 5.54
C PRO A 304 -24.24 -2.35 5.82
N LYS A 305 -24.70 -2.24 7.07
CA LYS A 305 -26.07 -2.61 7.45
C LYS A 305 -27.07 -1.62 6.87
N GLY A 306 -27.94 -2.10 5.98
CA GLY A 306 -29.03 -1.32 5.40
C GLY A 306 -28.69 -0.61 4.08
N ASN A 307 -27.47 -0.80 3.54
CA ASN A 307 -27.11 -0.33 2.21
C ASN A 307 -26.46 -1.47 1.40
N ASP A 308 -27.17 -1.93 0.39
CA ASP A 308 -26.75 -3.06 -0.44
C ASP A 308 -25.45 -2.79 -1.20
N VAL A 309 -25.19 -1.52 -1.57
CA VAL A 309 -23.95 -1.12 -2.27
C VAL A 309 -22.75 -1.29 -1.35
N TYR A 310 -22.86 -0.81 -0.11
CA TYR A 310 -21.77 -0.89 0.86
C TYR A 310 -21.51 -2.33 1.29
N LYS A 311 -22.58 -3.10 1.48
CA LYS A 311 -22.48 -4.51 1.77
C LYS A 311 -21.77 -5.26 0.65
N ALA A 312 -22.18 -5.06 -0.61
CA ALA A 312 -21.53 -5.69 -1.76
C ALA A 312 -20.05 -5.32 -1.89
N ALA A 313 -19.68 -4.06 -1.60
CA ALA A 313 -18.29 -3.64 -1.59
C ALA A 313 -17.47 -4.35 -0.51
N VAL A 314 -17.96 -4.38 0.74
CA VAL A 314 -17.26 -5.03 1.86
C VAL A 314 -17.18 -6.54 1.66
N ASP A 315 -18.24 -7.19 1.16
CA ASP A 315 -18.24 -8.62 0.84
C ASP A 315 -17.22 -8.95 -0.24
N SER A 316 -17.21 -8.20 -1.35
CA SER A 316 -16.23 -8.40 -2.42
C SER A 316 -14.78 -8.22 -1.93
N ILE A 317 -14.53 -7.22 -1.08
CA ILE A 317 -13.21 -7.05 -0.43
C ILE A 317 -12.89 -8.27 0.43
N CYS A 318 -13.80 -8.69 1.31
CA CYS A 318 -13.55 -9.79 2.25
C CYS A 318 -13.33 -11.13 1.54
N GLU A 319 -14.08 -11.42 0.48
CA GLU A 319 -13.93 -12.62 -0.35
C GLU A 319 -12.57 -12.63 -1.06
N HIS A 320 -12.18 -11.53 -1.71
CA HIS A 320 -10.87 -11.41 -2.35
C HIS A 320 -9.73 -11.54 -1.34
N VAL A 321 -9.86 -10.94 -0.15
CA VAL A 321 -8.86 -11.06 0.91
C VAL A 321 -8.74 -12.50 1.42
N SER A 322 -9.87 -13.21 1.54
CA SER A 322 -9.88 -14.57 2.09
C SER A 322 -9.23 -15.60 1.15
N SER A 323 -9.21 -15.34 -0.16
CA SER A 323 -8.66 -16.24 -1.19
C SER A 323 -7.14 -16.10 -1.41
N ARG A 324 -6.49 -15.13 -0.76
CA ARG A 324 -5.05 -14.85 -0.90
C ARG A 324 -4.18 -15.71 -0.01
N ASP A 325 -2.90 -15.83 -0.34
CA ASP A 325 -1.94 -16.61 0.45
C ASP A 325 -1.63 -15.94 1.80
N ASP A 326 -1.36 -16.75 2.82
CA ASP A 326 -1.12 -16.26 4.20
C ASP A 326 0.11 -15.37 4.34
N GLU A 327 1.12 -15.55 3.48
CA GLU A 327 2.39 -14.82 3.53
C GLU A 327 2.26 -13.35 3.10
N GLU A 328 1.11 -12.96 2.55
CA GLU A 328 0.83 -11.58 2.12
C GLU A 328 0.31 -10.67 3.26
N PHE A 329 0.09 -11.20 4.47
CA PHE A 329 -0.49 -10.45 5.59
C PHE A 329 0.53 -10.03 6.63
N THR A 330 0.49 -8.74 7.03
CA THR A 330 1.18 -8.28 8.24
C THR A 330 0.23 -8.26 9.45
N PRO A 331 0.73 -8.51 10.68
CA PRO A 331 -0.09 -8.44 11.89
C PRO A 331 -0.81 -7.10 12.09
N VAL A 332 -0.18 -5.99 11.69
CA VAL A 332 -0.74 -4.63 11.79
C VAL A 332 -1.95 -4.44 10.88
N GLU A 333 -1.88 -4.95 9.65
CA GLU A 333 -2.98 -4.87 8.68
C GLU A 333 -4.18 -5.70 9.13
N VAL A 334 -3.92 -6.89 9.67
CA VAL A 334 -4.93 -7.76 10.27
C VAL A 334 -5.60 -7.10 11.47
N ALA A 335 -4.82 -6.51 12.39
CA ALA A 335 -5.36 -5.79 13.55
C ALA A 335 -6.27 -4.63 13.13
N SER A 336 -5.82 -3.83 12.16
CA SER A 336 -6.57 -2.67 11.65
C SER A 336 -7.88 -3.08 10.98
N ALA A 337 -7.88 -4.19 10.24
CA ALA A 337 -9.07 -4.74 9.60
C ALA A 337 -10.08 -5.27 10.62
N LEU A 338 -9.62 -5.99 11.64
CA LEU A 338 -10.45 -6.52 12.73
C LEU A 338 -11.11 -5.39 13.53
N GLU A 339 -10.34 -4.36 13.88
CA GLU A 339 -10.86 -3.17 14.56
C GLU A 339 -11.96 -2.51 13.73
N ALA A 340 -11.72 -2.33 12.43
CA ALA A 340 -12.69 -1.73 11.53
C ALA A 340 -13.98 -2.55 11.42
N MET A 341 -13.87 -3.88 11.33
CA MET A 341 -15.03 -4.77 11.29
C MET A 341 -15.83 -4.76 12.60
N SER A 342 -15.14 -4.73 13.73
CA SER A 342 -15.75 -4.58 15.06
C SER A 342 -16.56 -3.28 15.15
N ASN A 343 -15.96 -2.16 14.77
CA ASN A 343 -16.61 -0.84 14.79
C ASN A 343 -17.83 -0.78 13.85
N LEU A 344 -17.75 -1.41 12.68
CA LEU A 344 -18.87 -1.52 11.74
C LEU A 344 -19.91 -2.57 12.17
N HIS A 345 -19.64 -3.33 13.24
CA HIS A 345 -20.45 -4.46 13.69
C HIS A 345 -20.74 -5.45 12.55
N TYR A 346 -19.77 -5.64 11.66
CA TYR A 346 -19.88 -6.47 10.46
C TYR A 346 -19.09 -7.76 10.63
N ARG A 347 -19.70 -8.90 10.29
CA ARG A 347 -19.06 -10.22 10.40
C ARG A 347 -19.06 -10.91 9.04
N HIS A 348 -17.88 -11.26 8.56
CA HIS A 348 -17.69 -12.02 7.34
C HIS A 348 -16.96 -13.33 7.64
N ASN A 349 -17.61 -14.47 7.39
CA ASN A 349 -17.10 -15.79 7.79
C ASN A 349 -15.78 -16.15 7.11
N GLY A 350 -15.57 -15.73 5.86
CA GLY A 350 -14.32 -16.01 5.13
C GLY A 350 -13.11 -15.35 5.76
N ILE A 351 -13.23 -14.07 6.14
CA ILE A 351 -12.10 -13.31 6.68
C ILE A 351 -11.82 -13.75 8.11
N LEU A 352 -12.86 -14.03 8.91
CA LEU A 352 -12.71 -14.58 10.25
C LEU A 352 -12.05 -15.97 10.22
N GLY A 353 -12.37 -16.81 9.23
CA GLY A 353 -11.71 -18.09 9.01
C GLY A 353 -10.22 -17.93 8.67
N LYS A 354 -9.90 -16.99 7.77
CA LYS A 354 -8.51 -16.67 7.39
C LYS A 354 -7.70 -16.16 8.59
N LEU A 355 -8.29 -15.28 9.37
CA LEU A 355 -7.67 -14.69 10.55
C LEU A 355 -7.46 -15.72 11.66
N ARG A 356 -8.38 -16.68 11.82
CA ARG A 356 -8.18 -17.84 12.72
C ARG A 356 -6.94 -18.64 12.32
N HIS A 357 -6.78 -18.90 11.03
CA HIS A 357 -5.61 -19.62 10.53
C HIS A 357 -4.31 -18.85 10.77
N LEU A 358 -4.30 -17.54 10.49
CA LEU A 358 -3.13 -16.68 10.74
C LEU A 358 -2.76 -16.60 12.23
N LEU A 359 -3.75 -16.46 13.12
CA LEU A 359 -3.53 -16.38 14.57
C LEU A 359 -3.10 -17.72 15.19
N SER A 360 -3.38 -18.85 14.54
CA SER A 360 -2.88 -20.16 14.98
C SER A 360 -1.39 -20.38 14.72
N ARG A 361 -0.74 -19.51 13.92
CA ARG A 361 0.69 -19.63 13.61
C ARG A 361 1.51 -18.88 14.66
N GLU A 362 2.32 -19.62 15.41
CA GLU A 362 3.25 -19.03 16.40
C GLU A 362 4.16 -17.97 15.80
N SER A 363 4.62 -18.16 14.55
CA SER A 363 5.44 -17.18 13.84
C SER A 363 4.74 -15.84 13.57
N PHE A 364 3.41 -15.87 13.44
CA PHE A 364 2.60 -14.68 13.17
C PHE A 364 2.33 -13.91 14.47
N VAL A 365 2.01 -14.63 15.54
CA VAL A 365 1.83 -14.05 16.88
C VAL A 365 3.15 -13.47 17.41
N ALA A 366 4.27 -14.16 17.21
CA ALA A 366 5.60 -13.67 17.58
C ALA A 366 6.05 -12.44 16.76
N ALA A 367 5.47 -12.24 15.58
CA ALA A 367 5.74 -11.07 14.74
C ALA A 367 4.85 -9.85 15.08
N ALA A 368 3.79 -10.04 15.88
CA ALA A 368 2.94 -8.97 16.36
C ALA A 368 3.59 -8.29 17.57
N ASN A 369 3.54 -6.97 17.63
CA ASN A 369 3.91 -6.25 18.85
C ASN A 369 2.80 -6.42 19.90
N ASP A 370 3.13 -6.27 21.19
CA ASP A 370 2.16 -6.42 22.30
C ASP A 370 0.89 -5.56 22.11
N GLU A 371 1.04 -4.34 21.57
CA GLU A 371 -0.07 -3.42 21.29
C GLU A 371 -1.02 -3.95 20.19
N ASP A 372 -0.47 -4.54 19.13
CA ASP A 372 -1.26 -5.06 18.01
C ASP A 372 -1.97 -6.35 18.42
N ALA A 373 -1.30 -7.21 19.19
CA ALA A 373 -1.88 -8.42 19.77
C ALA A 373 -3.07 -8.08 20.70
N GLN A 374 -2.93 -7.04 21.52
CA GLN A 374 -4.01 -6.57 22.38
C GLN A 374 -5.22 -6.06 21.57
N LYS A 375 -5.00 -5.22 20.55
CA LYS A 375 -6.06 -4.72 19.66
C LYS A 375 -6.80 -5.84 18.94
N ILE A 376 -6.09 -6.87 18.48
CA ILE A 376 -6.67 -8.07 17.86
C ILE A 376 -7.61 -8.75 18.85
N MET A 377 -7.13 -9.04 20.07
CA MET A 377 -7.91 -9.74 21.09
C MET A 377 -9.16 -8.95 21.54
N GLU A 378 -9.03 -7.63 21.70
CA GLU A 378 -10.16 -6.75 22.03
C GLU A 378 -11.20 -6.72 20.91
N SER A 379 -10.77 -6.61 19.65
CA SER A 379 -11.65 -6.62 18.48
C SER A 379 -12.39 -7.95 18.32
N LEU A 380 -11.71 -9.08 18.56
CA LEU A 380 -12.31 -10.41 18.54
C LEU A 380 -13.37 -10.56 19.66
N ARG A 381 -13.06 -10.16 20.88
CA ARG A 381 -14.02 -10.17 21.99
C ARG A 381 -15.26 -9.33 21.71
N ALA A 382 -15.09 -8.13 21.15
CA ALA A 382 -16.20 -7.27 20.74
C ALA A 382 -17.08 -7.91 19.64
N MET A 383 -16.48 -8.74 18.79
CA MET A 383 -17.18 -9.58 17.82
C MET A 383 -17.67 -10.92 18.40
N GLY A 384 -17.75 -11.07 19.73
CA GLY A 384 -18.34 -12.22 20.39
C GLY A 384 -17.53 -13.53 20.27
N TRP A 385 -16.23 -13.44 20.06
CA TRP A 385 -15.31 -14.58 20.09
C TRP A 385 -15.14 -15.04 21.56
N GLN A 386 -15.40 -16.31 21.86
CA GLN A 386 -15.29 -16.88 23.21
C GLN A 386 -14.01 -17.73 23.38
N ASP A 387 -13.36 -17.61 24.54
CA ASP A 387 -12.07 -18.20 24.93
C ASP A 387 -11.93 -19.74 24.83
N ARG A 388 -12.97 -20.50 24.44
CA ARG A 388 -12.85 -21.95 24.23
C ARG A 388 -11.95 -22.33 23.05
N ASP A 389 -11.72 -21.40 22.12
CA ASP A 389 -10.77 -21.54 21.02
C ASP A 389 -9.33 -21.07 21.38
N ALA A 390 -9.12 -20.48 22.56
CA ALA A 390 -7.81 -19.99 23.02
C ALA A 390 -6.99 -21.05 23.78
N THR A 391 -7.65 -22.07 24.35
CA THR A 391 -6.98 -23.14 25.11
C THR A 391 -6.10 -24.07 24.26
N THR A 392 -6.28 -24.11 22.94
CA THR A 392 -5.39 -24.85 22.02
C THR A 392 -4.13 -24.07 21.62
N LEU A 393 -3.95 -22.84 22.10
CA LEU A 393 -2.76 -22.00 21.85
C LEU A 393 -1.74 -22.04 23.01
N SER A 394 -2.01 -22.80 24.08
CA SER A 394 -1.13 -22.88 25.26
C SER A 394 -0.62 -24.29 25.60
N ALA A 395 -1.08 -25.31 24.88
CA ALA A 395 -0.57 -26.67 25.03
C ALA A 395 0.43 -26.93 23.91
N GLY A 396 1.71 -26.75 24.20
CA GLY A 396 2.76 -27.43 23.46
C GLY A 396 2.60 -28.92 23.72
N ASP A 397 1.96 -29.63 22.79
CA ASP A 397 1.87 -31.09 22.83
C ASP A 397 3.21 -31.67 22.34
N ASP A 398 4.15 -31.75 23.28
CA ASP A 398 4.99 -32.93 23.42
C ASP A 398 4.04 -34.12 23.60
N HIS A 399 3.86 -34.94 22.56
CA HIS A 399 3.86 -36.40 22.64
C HIS A 399 3.67 -37.01 21.25
N SER A 400 4.75 -37.62 20.79
CA SER A 400 4.73 -38.79 19.91
C SER A 400 3.91 -39.91 20.56
N GLU A 401 2.95 -40.50 19.84
CA GLU A 401 2.78 -41.96 19.80
C GLU A 401 1.80 -42.40 18.69
N ASP A 402 2.15 -43.55 18.14
CA ASP A 402 1.64 -44.22 16.94
C ASP A 402 0.29 -44.95 17.12
N HIS A 403 -0.23 -45.41 15.97
CA HIS A 403 -1.09 -46.59 15.70
C HIS A 403 -2.63 -46.44 15.56
N GLU A 404 -3.04 -46.63 14.29
CA GLU A 404 -3.97 -47.66 13.78
C GLU A 404 -5.37 -47.90 14.40
N HIS A 405 -6.39 -47.59 13.57
CA HIS A 405 -7.40 -48.51 13.01
C HIS A 405 -8.41 -49.31 13.90
N VAL A 406 -9.70 -48.95 13.69
CA VAL A 406 -10.96 -49.73 13.64
C VAL A 406 -11.73 -50.08 14.94
N VAL A 407 -13.04 -49.76 14.94
CA VAL A 407 -14.23 -50.63 15.17
C VAL A 407 -15.32 -49.97 16.05
N THR A 408 -16.43 -49.62 15.38
CA THR A 408 -17.87 -49.65 15.75
C THR A 408 -18.36 -49.33 17.18
N GLU A 409 -19.39 -48.46 17.30
CA GLU A 409 -20.81 -48.87 17.41
C GLU A 409 -21.75 -47.64 17.54
N PHE A 410 -22.80 -47.65 16.74
CA PHE A 410 -24.02 -46.82 16.86
C PHE A 410 -25.05 -47.57 17.72
N PRO A 411 -26.04 -46.88 18.32
CA PRO A 411 -27.38 -47.42 18.44
C PRO A 411 -28.35 -46.72 17.46
N MET A 412 -28.95 -47.54 16.60
CA MET A 412 -30.21 -47.26 15.89
C MET A 412 -31.41 -47.49 16.81
N TYR A 413 -32.48 -46.71 16.63
CA TYR A 413 -33.90 -47.12 16.53
C TYR A 413 -34.70 -45.85 16.17
N SER A 414 -35.74 -45.80 15.34
CA SER A 414 -36.26 -46.56 14.19
C SER A 414 -37.53 -45.80 13.79
N GLU A 415 -37.67 -45.36 12.54
CA GLU A 415 -38.99 -45.02 11.99
C GLU A 415 -39.47 -46.20 11.14
N ASP A 416 -40.72 -46.63 11.34
CA ASP A 416 -41.50 -47.10 10.20
C ASP A 416 -43.02 -46.92 10.39
N ASN A 417 -43.65 -46.59 9.27
CA ASN A 417 -45.02 -46.11 9.06
C ASN A 417 -46.09 -47.21 9.17
N SER A 418 -47.31 -46.87 9.63
CA SER A 418 -48.56 -46.93 8.81
C SER A 418 -49.89 -46.98 9.60
N HIS A 419 -50.83 -46.12 9.15
CA HIS A 419 -52.29 -46.30 9.02
C HIS A 419 -53.21 -46.51 10.24
N ARG A 420 -54.05 -45.50 10.54
CA ARG A 420 -55.53 -45.44 10.41
C ARG A 420 -56.10 -44.25 11.22
N GLY A 421 -56.95 -43.41 10.61
CA GLY A 421 -57.78 -42.40 11.32
C GLY A 421 -59.04 -43.02 11.95
N PRO A 422 -60.12 -42.27 12.26
CA PRO A 422 -60.33 -40.81 12.25
C PRO A 422 -60.96 -40.28 13.58
N ASN A 423 -61.40 -39.02 13.55
CA ASN A 423 -62.47 -38.38 14.35
C ASN A 423 -62.13 -37.43 15.52
N ASP A 424 -62.75 -36.26 15.36
CA ASP A 424 -63.52 -35.46 16.32
C ASP A 424 -62.83 -34.54 17.33
N GLN A 425 -63.02 -33.25 17.02
CA GLN A 425 -63.70 -32.24 17.84
C GLN A 425 -62.97 -31.57 19.02
N ASP A 426 -63.32 -30.28 19.11
CA ASP A 426 -63.36 -29.42 20.28
C ASP A 426 -62.06 -28.73 20.71
N VAL A 427 -61.90 -27.40 20.54
CA VAL A 427 -62.67 -26.22 21.00
C VAL A 427 -61.89 -25.56 22.15
N SER A 428 -61.81 -24.22 22.05
CA SER A 428 -61.56 -23.23 23.12
C SER A 428 -60.18 -23.29 23.80
N GLU A 429 -59.62 -22.25 24.40
CA GLU A 429 -59.91 -20.82 24.52
C GLU A 429 -58.70 -20.20 25.28
N ASN A 430 -58.52 -18.90 25.05
CA ASN A 430 -58.16 -17.87 26.04
C ASN A 430 -56.81 -17.86 26.79
N GLY A 431 -56.16 -16.70 26.61
CA GLY A 431 -55.64 -15.85 27.70
C GLY A 431 -54.20 -16.18 28.12
N PHE A 432 -53.24 -15.26 28.11
CA PHE A 432 -53.28 -13.80 28.34
C PHE A 432 -52.14 -13.12 27.59
#